data_AF-A0A8S9QM09-F1
#
_entry.id   AF-A0A8S9QM09-F1
#
_cell.length_a   1.000
_cell.length_b   1.000
_cell.length_c   1.000
_cell.angle_alpha   90.00
_cell.angle_beta   90.00
_cell.angle_gamma   90.00
#
_symmetry.space_group_name_H-M   'P 1'
#
loop_
_entity.id
_entity.type
_entity.pdbx_description
1 polymer ?
#
loop_
_entity_poly.entity_id
_entity_poly.type
_entity_poly.pdbx_seq_one_letter_code
_entity_poly.pdbx_strand_id
1 'polypeptide(L)'
;MEALHESTWRKAGIFEAIKASTYNITKNPSLLLSVSQKWCPETNSFVFPWDEATITLEDVMVLLGFSVLGSPVLESVHSSEMRDAVEKLEKSWQEKKVGHDIVREEPWISASWVEVIWSMKFSL
;
A
#
# COMPACT_ATOMS: atom_id res chain seq x y z
N MET A 1 19.10 4.53 -12.45
CA MET A 1 17.88 3.69 -12.61
C MET A 1 16.81 4.45 -13.38
N GLU A 2 16.46 5.68 -12.97
CA GLU A 2 15.46 6.53 -13.64
C GLU A 2 15.76 6.80 -15.12
N ALA A 3 16.98 7.26 -15.45
CA ALA A 3 17.37 7.58 -16.82
C ALA A 3 17.23 6.41 -17.83
N LEU A 4 17.18 5.16 -17.35
CA LEU A 4 17.04 3.97 -18.20
C LEU A 4 15.57 3.58 -18.43
N HIS A 5 14.69 3.89 -17.48
CA HIS A 5 13.33 3.33 -17.44
C HIS A 5 12.21 4.39 -17.47
N GLU A 6 12.56 5.68 -17.38
CA GLU A 6 11.60 6.79 -17.34
C GLU A 6 10.59 6.73 -18.49
N SER A 7 11.06 6.51 -19.73
CA SER A 7 10.17 6.45 -20.90
C SER A 7 9.15 5.31 -20.81
N THR A 8 9.57 4.14 -20.34
CA THR A 8 8.70 2.99 -20.09
C THR A 8 7.69 3.29 -18.98
N TRP A 9 8.13 3.89 -17.87
CA TRP A 9 7.27 4.23 -16.74
C TRP A 9 6.23 5.29 -17.08
N ARG A 10 6.60 6.30 -17.87
CA ARG A 10 5.68 7.32 -18.37
C ARG A 10 4.65 6.70 -19.31
N LYS A 11 5.09 5.84 -20.23
CA LYS A 11 4.19 5.13 -21.15
C LYS A 11 3.20 4.23 -20.40
N ALA A 12 3.62 3.64 -19.28
CA ALA A 12 2.78 2.80 -18.43
C ALA A 12 1.93 3.60 -17.41
N GLY A 13 2.09 4.92 -17.31
CA GLY A 13 1.35 5.75 -16.35
C GLY A 13 1.74 5.55 -14.88
N ILE A 14 2.90 4.96 -14.59
CA ILE A 14 3.38 4.65 -13.23
C ILE A 14 4.55 5.55 -12.78
N PHE A 15 4.95 6.50 -13.61
CA PHE A 15 6.14 7.33 -13.35
C PHE A 15 6.01 8.12 -12.05
N GLU A 16 4.90 8.83 -11.85
CA GLU A 16 4.71 9.66 -10.65
C GLU A 16 4.62 8.80 -9.38
N ALA A 17 3.94 7.66 -9.42
CA ALA A 17 3.93 6.69 -8.32
C ALA A 17 5.35 6.21 -7.94
N ILE A 18 6.21 5.94 -8.92
CA ILE A 18 7.60 5.56 -8.67
C ILE A 18 8.35 6.72 -8.03
N LYS A 19 8.25 7.94 -8.56
CA LYS A 19 8.89 9.12 -7.96
C LYS A 19 8.40 9.35 -6.53
N ALA A 20 7.08 9.29 -6.30
CA ALA A 20 6.44 9.39 -5.00
C ALA A 20 7.03 8.37 -4.00
N SER A 21 7.25 7.13 -4.44
CA SER A 21 7.82 6.07 -3.59
C SER A 21 9.30 6.26 -3.23
N THR A 22 10.04 7.04 -4.01
CA THR A 22 11.46 7.33 -3.77
C THR A 22 11.69 8.52 -2.83
N TYR A 23 10.65 9.30 -2.51
CA TYR A 23 10.80 10.37 -1.53
C TYR A 23 11.11 9.80 -0.16
N ASN A 24 12.15 10.35 0.47
CA ASN A 24 12.50 10.01 1.84
C ASN A 24 11.55 10.74 2.80
N ILE A 25 10.35 10.18 2.96
CA ILE A 25 9.38 10.66 3.95
C ILE A 25 9.82 10.11 5.31
N THR A 26 10.04 11.00 6.29
CA THR A 26 10.29 10.58 7.67
C THR A 26 9.06 9.87 8.21
N LYS A 27 9.15 8.55 8.34
CA LYS A 27 8.06 7.73 8.88
C LYS A 27 8.16 7.73 10.39
N ASN A 28 7.05 8.03 11.05
CA ASN A 28 6.91 7.79 12.48
C ASN A 28 6.06 6.53 12.68
N PRO A 29 6.66 5.38 13.05
CA PRO A 29 5.94 4.12 13.18
C PRO A 29 4.77 4.18 14.17
N SER A 30 4.89 4.95 15.27
CA SER A 30 3.81 5.04 16.26
C SER A 30 2.60 5.82 15.73
N LEU A 31 2.84 6.86 14.92
CA LEU A 31 1.76 7.60 14.26
C LEU A 31 1.07 6.73 13.21
N LEU A 32 1.83 6.01 12.37
CA LEU A 32 1.25 5.10 11.39
C LEU A 32 0.40 4.02 12.05
N LEU A 33 0.86 3.46 13.17
CA LEU A 33 0.12 2.51 13.99
C LEU A 33 -1.18 3.11 14.55
N SER A 34 -1.13 4.36 15.04
CA SER A 34 -2.32 5.02 15.58
C SER A 34 -3.38 5.32 14.52
N VAL A 35 -2.96 5.63 13.30
CA VAL A 35 -3.85 5.93 12.17
C VAL A 35 -4.47 4.65 11.63
N SER A 36 -3.71 3.56 11.48
CA SER A 36 -4.27 2.30 10.98
C SER A 36 -5.33 1.71 11.91
N GLN A 37 -5.24 1.94 13.22
CA GLN A 37 -6.27 1.56 14.19
C GLN A 37 -7.60 2.29 13.99
N LYS A 38 -7.62 3.38 13.21
CA LYS A 38 -8.84 4.11 12.84
C LYS A 38 -9.49 3.60 11.56
N TRP A 39 -8.87 2.65 10.86
CA TRP A 39 -9.41 2.11 9.61
C TRP A 39 -10.73 1.35 9.84
N CYS A 40 -11.77 1.73 9.10
CA CYS A 40 -13.06 1.06 9.02
C CYS A 40 -13.16 0.35 7.66
N PRO A 41 -13.12 -0.99 7.61
CA PRO A 41 -13.18 -1.75 6.35
C PRO A 41 -14.55 -1.67 5.67
N GLU A 42 -15.62 -1.36 6.40
CA GLU A 42 -16.97 -1.24 5.85
C GLU A 42 -17.10 -0.01 4.93
N THR A 43 -16.42 1.08 5.28
CA THR A 43 -16.48 2.36 4.57
C THR A 43 -15.20 2.69 3.81
N ASN A 44 -14.14 1.90 3.98
CA ASN A 44 -12.81 2.12 3.41
C ASN A 44 -12.23 3.49 3.78
N SER A 45 -12.36 3.84 5.05
CA SER A 45 -12.01 5.16 5.57
C SER A 45 -11.41 5.09 6.97
N PHE A 46 -10.84 6.20 7.43
CA PHE A 46 -10.33 6.36 8.78
C PHE A 46 -11.33 7.16 9.62
N VAL A 47 -11.80 6.58 10.71
CA VAL A 47 -12.79 7.22 11.61
C VAL A 47 -12.07 7.90 12.78
N PHE A 48 -12.01 9.23 12.75
CA PHE A 48 -11.47 10.03 13.85
C PHE A 48 -12.58 10.64 14.71
N PRO A 49 -12.29 11.11 15.94
CA PRO A 49 -13.29 11.77 16.78
C PRO A 49 -13.86 13.05 16.18
N TRP A 50 -13.13 13.68 15.25
CA TRP A 50 -13.55 14.90 14.58
C TRP A 50 -14.32 14.63 13.29
N ASP A 51 -13.89 13.65 12.49
CA ASP A 51 -14.58 13.26 11.26
C ASP A 51 -14.01 11.97 10.65
N GLU A 52 -14.67 11.48 9.60
CA GLU A 52 -14.20 10.44 8.70
C GLU A 52 -13.24 11.00 7.65
N ALA A 53 -12.13 10.30 7.39
CA ALA A 53 -11.16 10.65 6.35
C ALA A 53 -10.97 9.49 5.39
N THR A 54 -11.23 9.72 4.11
CA THR A 54 -11.19 8.68 3.06
C THR A 54 -10.17 9.05 2.00
N ILE A 55 -9.45 8.05 1.48
CA ILE A 55 -8.60 8.22 0.30
C ILE A 55 -9.50 8.22 -0.93
N THR A 56 -9.49 9.31 -1.69
CA THR A 56 -10.33 9.48 -2.86
C THR A 56 -9.59 9.16 -4.16
N LEU A 57 -10.35 9.02 -5.26
CA LEU A 57 -9.76 8.91 -6.60
C LEU A 57 -8.96 10.16 -6.99
N GLU A 58 -9.33 11.35 -6.48
CA GLU A 58 -8.57 12.58 -6.70
C GLU A 58 -7.18 12.50 -6.05
N ASP A 59 -7.09 11.98 -4.82
CA ASP A 59 -5.81 11.75 -4.15
C ASP A 59 -4.91 10.81 -4.96
N VAL A 60 -5.49 9.72 -5.47
CA VAL A 60 -4.78 8.75 -6.33
C VAL A 60 -4.29 9.39 -7.62
N MET A 61 -5.12 10.22 -8.25
CA MET A 61 -4.74 10.94 -9.47
C MET A 61 -3.59 11.93 -9.22
N VAL A 62 -3.71 12.74 -8.17
CA VAL A 62 -2.76 13.82 -7.88
C VAL A 62 -1.44 13.27 -7.33
N LEU A 63 -1.48 12.28 -6.44
CA LEU A 63 -0.29 11.77 -5.75
C LEU A 63 0.41 10.65 -6.52
N LEU A 64 -0.33 9.79 -7.24
CA LEU A 64 0.22 8.62 -7.92
C LEU A 64 0.27 8.78 -9.45
N GLY A 65 -0.43 9.79 -10.00
CA GLY A 65 -0.47 10.04 -11.44
C GLY A 65 -1.32 9.02 -12.22
N PHE A 66 -2.18 8.27 -11.54
CA PHE A 66 -3.04 7.28 -12.17
C PHE A 66 -4.30 7.91 -12.78
N SER A 67 -4.74 7.37 -13.92
CA SER A 67 -6.00 7.76 -14.53
C SER A 67 -7.17 7.23 -13.69
N VAL A 68 -8.06 8.13 -13.28
CA VAL A 68 -9.35 7.78 -12.63
C VAL A 68 -10.38 7.29 -13.62
N LEU A 69 -10.13 7.52 -14.91
CA LEU A 69 -10.94 7.02 -16.02
C LEU A 69 -10.38 5.66 -16.42
N GLY A 70 -11.11 4.59 -16.09
CA GLY A 70 -10.74 3.22 -16.37
C GLY A 70 -11.65 2.22 -15.68
N SER A 71 -11.52 0.94 -16.06
CA SER A 71 -12.18 -0.14 -15.32
C SER A 71 -11.37 -0.46 -14.06
N PRO A 72 -12.01 -0.63 -12.89
CA PRO A 72 -11.30 -1.07 -11.70
C PRO A 72 -10.65 -2.43 -11.97
N VAL A 73 -9.41 -2.61 -11.53
CA VAL A 73 -8.69 -3.88 -11.65
C VAL A 73 -9.18 -4.78 -10.52
N LEU A 74 -10.37 -5.35 -10.70
CA LEU A 74 -10.95 -6.36 -9.80
C LEU A 74 -10.46 -7.78 -10.16
N GLU A 75 -9.62 -7.92 -11.18
CA GLU A 75 -9.14 -9.20 -11.65
C GLU A 75 -8.17 -9.83 -10.66
N SER A 76 -8.48 -11.07 -10.28
CA SER A 76 -7.56 -11.90 -9.52
C SER A 76 -6.29 -12.15 -10.33
N VAL A 77 -5.18 -12.45 -9.67
CA VAL A 77 -3.89 -12.74 -10.31
C VAL A 77 -4.02 -13.99 -11.19
N HIS A 78 -4.44 -13.82 -12.45
CA HIS A 78 -4.80 -14.94 -13.33
C HIS A 78 -3.57 -15.57 -14.00
N SER A 79 -2.51 -14.79 -14.22
CA SER A 79 -1.30 -15.26 -14.91
C SER A 79 -0.34 -15.95 -13.94
N SER A 80 0.35 -16.99 -14.42
CA SER A 80 1.38 -17.71 -13.65
C SER A 80 2.49 -16.76 -13.23
N GLU A 81 2.92 -15.88 -14.14
CA GLU A 81 3.99 -14.92 -13.93
C GLU A 81 3.64 -13.91 -12.83
N MET A 82 2.38 -13.49 -12.80
CA MET A 82 1.87 -12.52 -11.84
C MET A 82 1.72 -13.18 -10.46
N ARG A 83 1.34 -14.46 -10.39
CA ARG A 83 1.32 -15.25 -9.16
C ARG A 83 2.72 -15.45 -8.58
N ASP A 84 3.68 -15.81 -9.44
CA ASP A 84 5.08 -15.98 -9.05
C ASP A 84 5.68 -14.67 -8.54
N ALA A 85 5.34 -13.54 -9.18
CA ALA A 85 5.74 -12.21 -8.73
C ALA A 85 5.16 -11.87 -7.35
N VAL A 86 3.88 -12.17 -7.11
CA VAL A 86 3.23 -11.95 -5.81
C VAL A 86 3.86 -12.85 -4.73
N GLU A 87 4.11 -14.12 -5.01
CA GLU A 87 4.76 -15.04 -4.06
C GLU A 87 6.18 -14.57 -3.71
N LYS A 88 6.94 -14.13 -4.71
CA LYS A 88 8.29 -13.60 -4.50
C LYS A 88 8.27 -12.33 -3.64
N LEU A 89 7.32 -11.43 -3.89
CA LEU A 89 7.12 -10.25 -3.06
C LEU A 89 6.84 -10.66 -1.62
N GLU A 90 5.86 -11.54 -1.39
CA GLU A 90 5.48 -12.03 -0.06
C GLU A 90 6.67 -12.62 0.70
N LYS A 91 7.47 -13.48 0.06
CA LYS A 91 8.71 -14.03 0.66
C LYS A 91 9.67 -12.92 1.09
N SER A 92 9.93 -11.93 0.24
CA SER A 92 10.79 -10.79 0.60
C SER A 92 10.24 -9.93 1.73
N TRP A 93 8.92 -9.85 1.89
CA TRP A 93 8.30 -9.18 3.04
C TRP A 93 8.54 -9.97 4.34
N GLN A 94 8.40 -11.29 4.31
CA GLN A 94 8.65 -12.15 5.48
C GLN A 94 10.12 -12.12 5.91
N GLU A 95 11.06 -12.14 4.96
CA GLU A 95 12.50 -12.05 5.25
C GLU A 95 12.87 -10.72 5.94
N LYS A 96 12.25 -9.60 5.53
CA LYS A 96 12.48 -8.30 6.16
C LYS A 96 11.95 -8.20 7.59
N LYS A 97 10.85 -8.91 7.91
CA LYS A 97 10.35 -8.99 9.29
C LYS A 97 11.33 -9.71 10.23
N VAL A 98 12.07 -10.70 9.72
CA VAL A 98 13.02 -11.49 10.51
C VAL A 98 14.32 -10.71 10.81
N GLY A 99 14.69 -9.73 9.98
CA GLY A 99 15.95 -8.99 10.09
C GLY A 99 15.90 -7.71 10.94
N HIS A 100 14.72 -7.25 11.35
CA HIS A 100 14.59 -6.10 12.25
C HIS A 100 14.38 -6.64 13.66
N ASP A 101 15.37 -6.45 14.55
CA ASP A 101 15.20 -6.76 15.97
C ASP A 101 13.91 -6.12 16.45
N ILE A 102 13.00 -7.01 16.85
CA ILE A 102 11.66 -6.72 17.30
C ILE A 102 11.80 -5.75 18.48
N VAL A 103 11.41 -4.49 18.29
CA VAL A 103 11.01 -3.64 19.42
C VAL A 103 9.87 -4.39 20.08
N ARG A 104 10.17 -5.08 21.19
CA ARG A 104 9.29 -5.95 22.01
C ARG A 104 7.83 -5.90 21.55
N GLU A 105 7.50 -6.77 20.61
CA GLU A 105 6.12 -6.99 20.22
C GLU A 105 5.44 -7.74 21.36
N GLU A 106 4.49 -7.07 22.01
CA GLU A 106 3.58 -7.71 22.96
C GLU A 106 2.65 -8.70 22.20
N PRO A 107 2.26 -9.83 22.82
CA PRO A 107 1.65 -11.00 22.15
C PRO A 107 0.30 -10.81 21.44
N TRP A 108 -0.29 -9.62 21.41
CA TRP A 108 -1.62 -9.37 20.85
C TRP A 108 -1.63 -8.94 19.36
N ILE A 109 -0.49 -9.02 18.66
CA ILE A 109 -0.35 -8.61 17.24
C ILE A 109 -0.87 -9.67 16.23
N SER A 110 -1.27 -10.86 16.67
CA SER A 110 -1.38 -12.03 15.78
C SER A 110 -2.67 -12.21 14.96
N ALA A 111 -3.67 -11.32 14.97
CA ALA A 111 -4.91 -11.58 14.22
C ALA A 111 -5.49 -10.41 13.40
N SER A 112 -5.29 -9.15 13.79
CA SER A 112 -6.00 -8.03 13.15
C SER A 112 -5.20 -7.31 12.05
N TRP A 113 -3.87 -7.35 12.11
CA TRP A 113 -3.02 -6.55 11.21
C TRP A 113 -2.95 -7.07 9.77
N VAL A 114 -3.00 -8.39 9.60
CA VAL A 114 -3.06 -8.98 8.26
C VAL A 114 -4.37 -8.58 7.59
N GLU A 115 -5.49 -8.60 8.32
CA GLU A 115 -6.79 -8.19 7.77
C GLU A 115 -6.87 -6.70 7.48
N VAL A 116 -6.27 -5.82 8.29
CA VAL A 116 -6.24 -4.37 7.99
C VAL A 116 -5.41 -4.09 6.73
N ILE A 117 -4.20 -4.66 6.63
CA ILE A 117 -3.36 -4.49 5.43
C ILE A 117 -3.97 -5.17 4.20
N TRP A 118 -4.56 -6.35 4.39
CA TRP A 118 -5.26 -7.09 3.33
C TRP A 118 -6.52 -6.37 2.86
N SER A 119 -7.30 -5.79 3.78
CA SER A 119 -8.49 -4.98 3.45
C SER A 119 -8.11 -3.67 2.77
N MET A 120 -7.06 -2.99 3.22
CA MET A 120 -6.52 -1.81 2.53
C MET A 120 -6.03 -2.14 1.12
N LYS A 121 -5.49 -3.35 0.90
CA LYS A 121 -4.98 -3.80 -0.40
C LYS A 121 -6.08 -4.30 -1.36
N PHE A 122 -7.26 -4.65 -0.84
CA PHE A 122 -8.43 -5.03 -1.64
C PHE A 122 -9.40 -3.88 -1.92
N SER A 123 -9.25 -2.75 -1.23
CA SER A 123 -10.17 -1.61 -1.29
C SER A 123 -9.66 -0.43 -2.12
N LEU A 124 -8.41 -0.49 -2.59
CA LEU A 124 -7.76 0.42 -3.54
C LEU A 124 -7.39 -0.36 -4.80
#